data_AF-A0AA35U610-F1
#
_entry.id   AF-A0AA35U610-F1
#
_cell.length_a   1.000
_cell.length_b   1.000
_cell.length_c   1.000
_cell.angle_alpha   90.00
_cell.angle_beta   90.00
_cell.angle_gamma   90.00
#
_symmetry.space_group_name_H-M   'P 1'
#
loop_
_entity.id
_entity.type
_entity.pdbx_description
1 polymer ?
#
loop_
_entity_poly.entity_id
_entity_poly.type
_entity_poly.pdbx_seq_one_letter_code
_entity_poly.pdbx_strand_id
1 'polypeptide(L)'
;MLFYRTPESLNQRFSRSKNIEKGIYNIESWLDHHAIKLHQRFSLNSYKFLNNLLRSTNITRDDLSLESKIKPSKSEIHIISVDSDIFFLPDEDKITTSRLKKQDVKIENHIIESIHGHDAFLIETKQISDIFIKILK
;
A
#
# COMPACT_ATOMS: atom_id res chain seq x y z
N MET A 1 -4.93 0.64 11.78
CA MET A 1 -3.84 1.63 11.59
C MET A 1 -2.47 1.12 12.01
N LEU A 2 -2.34 0.27 13.04
CA LEU A 2 -1.03 -0.23 13.48
C LEU A 2 -0.22 -0.95 12.39
N PHE A 3 -0.88 -1.72 11.52
CA PHE A 3 -0.22 -2.54 10.50
C PHE A 3 0.08 -1.81 9.18
N TYR A 4 -0.35 -0.56 9.04
CA TYR A 4 -0.04 0.27 7.86
C TYR A 4 1.38 0.84 7.91
N ARG A 5 1.97 0.85 9.10
CA ARG A 5 3.36 1.23 9.39
C ARG A 5 4.10 0.03 9.93
N THR A 6 5.40 -0.04 9.66
CA THR A 6 6.24 -1.04 10.33
C THR A 6 6.49 -0.67 11.80
N PRO A 7 6.85 -1.65 12.65
CA PRO A 7 7.35 -1.39 13.99
C PRO A 7 8.58 -0.46 13.99
N GLU A 8 9.46 -0.59 13.00
CA GLU A 8 10.65 0.25 12.85
C GLU A 8 10.27 1.72 12.66
N SER A 9 9.34 2.00 11.74
CA SER A 9 8.83 3.37 11.51
C SER A 9 8.19 3.98 12.75
N LEU A 10 7.45 3.20 13.54
CA LEU A 10 6.83 3.68 14.78
C LEU A 10 7.88 3.91 15.87
N ASN A 11 8.87 3.02 15.99
CA ASN A 11 9.96 3.15 16.96
C ASN A 11 10.85 4.35 16.67
N GLN A 12 11.18 4.62 15.40
CA GLN A 12 11.94 5.79 15.01
C GLN A 12 11.22 7.09 15.42
N ARG A 13 9.89 7.12 15.30
CA ARG A 13 9.09 8.31 15.58
C ARG A 13 8.83 8.56 17.06
N PHE A 14 8.47 7.51 17.81
CA PHE A 14 7.99 7.66 19.18
C PHE A 14 8.94 7.07 20.21
N SER A 15 9.70 6.04 19.81
CA SER A 15 10.47 5.19 20.73
C SER A 15 9.58 4.81 21.93
N ARG A 16 10.06 4.94 23.16
CA ARG A 16 9.29 4.74 24.39
C ARG A 16 8.93 6.07 25.09
N SER A 17 8.86 7.16 24.33
CA SER A 17 8.53 8.48 24.89
C SER A 17 7.11 8.51 25.45
N LYS A 18 6.93 9.29 26.52
CA LYS A 18 5.66 9.41 27.25
C LYS A 18 5.14 10.83 27.20
N ASN A 19 3.81 10.96 27.19
CA ASN A 19 3.12 12.20 27.47
C ASN A 19 2.97 12.31 29.01
N ILE A 20 3.65 13.28 29.61
CA ILE A 20 3.70 13.43 31.08
C ILE A 20 2.32 13.80 31.64
N GLU A 21 1.62 14.73 30.99
CA GLU A 21 0.31 15.23 31.43
C GLU A 21 -0.76 14.15 31.42
N LYS A 22 -0.76 13.29 30.39
CA LYS A 22 -1.73 12.20 30.23
C LYS A 22 -1.31 10.87 30.87
N GLY A 23 -0.04 10.72 31.26
CA GLY A 23 0.49 9.48 31.82
C GLY A 23 0.58 8.28 30.86
N ILE A 24 0.43 8.50 29.55
CA ILE A 24 0.42 7.45 28.50
C ILE A 24 1.63 7.56 27.56
N TYR A 25 1.86 6.55 26.72
CA TYR A 25 2.89 6.64 25.67
C TYR A 25 2.47 7.59 24.55
N ASN A 26 3.43 8.29 23.94
CA ASN A 26 3.13 9.21 22.84
C ASN A 26 2.55 8.49 21.61
N ILE A 27 2.94 7.25 21.35
CA ILE A 27 2.35 6.43 20.29
C ILE A 27 0.86 6.18 20.52
N GLU A 28 0.45 5.95 21.76
CA GLU A 28 -0.96 5.74 22.12
C GLU A 28 -1.76 7.02 21.91
N SER A 29 -1.26 8.16 22.41
CA SER A 29 -1.90 9.47 22.16
C SER A 29 -1.98 9.80 20.66
N TRP A 30 -1.00 9.38 19.86
CA TRP A 30 -1.01 9.59 18.41
C TRP A 30 -2.04 8.71 17.71
N LEU A 31 -2.13 7.43 18.08
CA LEU A 31 -3.13 6.50 17.54
C LEU A 31 -4.55 6.94 17.86
N ASP A 32 -4.80 7.38 19.09
CA ASP A 32 -6.11 7.87 19.53
C ASP A 32 -6.56 9.11 18.72
N HIS A 33 -5.67 10.08 18.56
CA HIS A 33 -5.91 11.25 17.71
C HIS A 33 -6.30 10.87 16.27
N HIS A 34 -5.58 9.91 15.68
CA HIS A 34 -5.89 9.45 14.33
C HIS A 34 -7.17 8.61 14.26
N ALA A 35 -7.51 7.86 15.31
CA ALA A 35 -8.76 7.12 15.41
C ALA A 35 -9.96 8.07 15.43
N ILE A 36 -9.90 9.15 16.23
CA ILE A 36 -10.93 10.19 16.30
C ILE A 36 -11.09 10.87 14.93
N LYS A 37 -9.99 11.28 14.29
CA LYS A 37 -10.03 11.88 12.95
C LYS A 37 -10.64 10.96 11.91
N LEU A 38 -10.36 9.65 11.97
CA LEU A 38 -10.98 8.67 11.07
C LEU A 38 -12.48 8.58 11.31
N HIS A 39 -12.90 8.47 12.57
CA HIS A 39 -14.31 8.38 12.94
C HIS A 39 -15.13 9.59 12.47
N GLN A 40 -14.55 10.80 12.54
CA GLN A 40 -15.21 12.04 12.11
C GLN A 40 -15.43 12.13 10.59
N ARG A 41 -14.63 11.44 9.78
CA ARG A 41 -14.66 11.54 8.32
C ARG A 41 -15.16 10.29 7.60
N PHE A 42 -15.44 9.21 8.33
CA PHE A 42 -15.79 7.92 7.73
C PHE A 42 -16.93 7.25 8.48
N SER A 43 -18.00 6.91 7.75
CA SER A 43 -19.11 6.16 8.31
C SER A 43 -18.73 4.68 8.50
N LEU A 44 -19.31 4.04 9.54
CA LEU A 44 -19.10 2.60 9.78
C LEU A 44 -19.55 1.75 8.58
N ASN A 45 -20.66 2.13 7.93
CA ASN A 45 -21.18 1.40 6.77
C ASN A 45 -20.21 1.49 5.58
N SER A 46 -19.66 2.68 5.30
CA SER A 46 -18.64 2.87 4.27
C SER A 46 -17.38 2.06 4.58
N TYR A 47 -16.95 2.04 5.85
CA TYR A 47 -15.78 1.27 6.27
C TYR A 47 -15.97 -0.24 6.05
N LYS A 48 -17.12 -0.79 6.48
CA LYS A 48 -17.46 -2.21 6.27
C LYS A 48 -17.55 -2.54 4.78
N PHE A 49 -18.19 -1.68 3.99
CA PHE A 49 -18.34 -1.88 2.56
C PHE A 49 -16.99 -1.93 1.84
N LEU A 50 -16.09 -0.98 2.09
CA LEU A 50 -14.77 -0.95 1.46
C LEU A 50 -13.91 -2.14 1.86
N ASN A 51 -13.94 -2.55 3.13
CA ASN A 51 -13.22 -3.76 3.56
C ASN A 51 -13.77 -5.03 2.87
N ASN A 52 -15.09 -5.13 2.70
CA ASN A 52 -15.68 -6.23 1.95
C ASN A 52 -15.30 -6.19 0.46
N LEU A 53 -15.30 -5.01 -0.15
CA LEU A 53 -14.85 -4.83 -1.53
C LEU A 53 -13.39 -5.29 -1.68
N LEU A 54 -12.49 -4.77 -0.84
CA LEU A 54 -11.07 -5.10 -0.87
C LEU A 54 -10.84 -6.62 -0.72
N ARG A 55 -11.46 -7.24 0.29
CA ARG A 55 -11.33 -8.69 0.55
C ARG A 55 -11.90 -9.56 -0.59
N SER A 56 -12.89 -9.07 -1.32
CA SER A 56 -13.58 -9.86 -2.35
C SER A 56 -13.09 -9.59 -3.78
N THR A 57 -12.17 -8.65 -3.97
CA THR A 57 -11.59 -8.39 -5.29
C THR A 57 -10.92 -9.65 -5.83
N ASN A 58 -11.35 -10.09 -7.02
CA ASN A 58 -10.76 -11.21 -7.73
C ASN A 58 -11.05 -11.04 -9.22
N ILE A 59 -10.00 -10.75 -10.00
CA ILE A 59 -10.12 -10.55 -11.44
C ILE A 59 -10.41 -11.85 -12.19
N THR A 60 -10.12 -13.04 -11.64
CA THR A 60 -10.31 -14.34 -12.31
C THR A 60 -11.57 -15.06 -11.85
N ARG A 61 -12.61 -14.34 -11.42
CA ARG A 61 -13.86 -14.92 -10.88
C ARG A 61 -14.71 -15.63 -11.94
N ASP A 62 -14.58 -15.24 -13.20
CA ASP A 62 -15.25 -15.83 -14.37
C ASP A 62 -14.42 -16.97 -15.01
N ASP A 63 -13.50 -17.57 -14.24
CA ASP A 63 -12.63 -18.68 -14.65
C ASP A 63 -11.67 -18.38 -15.82
N LEU A 64 -11.56 -17.12 -16.24
CA LEU A 64 -10.55 -16.67 -17.18
C LEU A 64 -9.25 -16.29 -16.47
N SER A 65 -8.11 -16.73 -17.02
CA SER A 65 -6.80 -16.39 -16.48
C SER A 65 -6.49 -14.89 -16.57
N LEU A 66 -5.68 -14.39 -15.64
CA LEU A 66 -5.18 -13.00 -15.67
C LEU A 66 -4.54 -12.67 -17.01
N GLU A 67 -3.71 -13.58 -17.53
CA GLU A 67 -3.01 -13.46 -18.80
C GLU A 67 -3.99 -13.26 -19.97
N SER A 68 -5.03 -14.10 -20.04
CA SER A 68 -6.06 -14.00 -21.10
C SER A 68 -6.81 -12.67 -21.05
N LYS A 69 -7.02 -12.12 -19.85
CA LYS A 69 -7.71 -10.83 -19.65
C LYS A 69 -6.85 -9.63 -20.00
N ILE A 70 -5.55 -9.70 -19.70
CA ILE A 70 -4.63 -8.58 -19.92
C ILE A 70 -4.10 -8.55 -21.35
N LYS A 71 -3.94 -9.71 -22.01
CA LYS A 71 -3.38 -9.82 -23.37
C LYS A 71 -4.01 -8.89 -24.42
N PRO A 72 -5.34 -8.64 -24.44
CA PRO A 72 -5.94 -7.70 -25.40
C PRO A 72 -5.63 -6.22 -25.12
N SER A 73 -5.13 -5.89 -23.92
CA SER A 73 -4.83 -4.52 -23.52
C SER A 73 -3.63 -3.97 -24.30
N LYS A 74 -3.76 -2.74 -24.79
CA LYS A 74 -2.65 -1.98 -25.39
C LYS A 74 -1.92 -1.11 -24.35
N SER A 75 -2.34 -1.17 -23.10
CA SER A 75 -1.83 -0.32 -22.03
C SER A 75 -0.43 -0.78 -21.61
N GLU A 76 0.43 0.18 -21.30
CA GLU A 76 1.66 -0.05 -20.56
C GLU A 76 1.34 0.01 -19.06
N ILE A 77 1.70 -1.05 -18.33
CA ILE A 77 1.36 -1.22 -16.92
C ILE A 77 2.62 -0.96 -16.09
N HIS A 78 2.55 -0.04 -15.14
CA HIS A 78 3.62 0.15 -14.16
C HIS A 78 3.08 -0.18 -12.76
N ILE A 79 3.67 -1.18 -12.12
CA ILE A 79 3.41 -1.53 -10.73
C ILE A 79 4.45 -0.78 -9.87
N ILE A 80 4.00 -0.21 -8.76
CA ILE A 80 4.88 0.43 -7.78
C ILE A 80 4.67 -0.29 -6.46
N SER A 81 5.65 -1.08 -6.05
CA SER A 81 5.64 -1.85 -4.80
C SER A 81 6.44 -1.13 -3.71
N VAL A 82 6.20 -1.46 -2.45
CA VAL A 82 7.01 -1.03 -1.31
C VAL A 82 7.65 -2.26 -0.67
N ASP A 83 8.95 -2.23 -0.44
CA ASP A 83 9.73 -3.36 0.06
C ASP A 83 9.29 -3.87 1.44
N SER A 84 8.77 -2.98 2.29
CA SER A 84 8.31 -3.30 3.65
C SER A 84 6.78 -3.44 3.81
N ASP A 85 6.02 -3.44 2.71
CA ASP A 85 4.56 -3.63 2.78
C ASP A 85 4.20 -5.07 3.17
N ILE A 86 3.26 -5.20 4.11
CA ILE A 86 2.76 -6.48 4.64
C ILE A 86 1.30 -6.77 4.24
N PHE A 87 0.62 -5.83 3.57
CA PHE A 87 -0.72 -6.01 3.02
C PHE A 87 -0.66 -6.38 1.54
N PHE A 88 0.17 -5.67 0.77
CA PHE A 88 0.41 -5.92 -0.65
C PHE A 88 1.88 -6.27 -0.81
N LEU A 89 2.16 -7.57 -0.73
CA LEU A 89 3.53 -8.04 -0.65
C LEU A 89 4.29 -7.73 -1.94
N PRO A 90 5.48 -7.11 -1.87
CA PRO A 90 6.26 -6.78 -3.05
C PRO A 90 6.65 -8.01 -3.87
N ASP A 91 6.74 -9.18 -3.24
CA ASP A 91 7.05 -10.43 -3.94
C ASP A 91 5.88 -10.94 -4.79
N GLU A 92 4.62 -10.72 -4.37
CA GLU A 92 3.43 -11.03 -5.18
C GLU A 92 3.35 -10.13 -6.42
N ASP A 93 3.75 -8.87 -6.28
CA ASP A 93 3.85 -7.94 -7.40
C ASP A 93 4.96 -8.38 -8.38
N LYS A 94 6.14 -8.77 -7.88
CA LYS A 94 7.22 -9.33 -8.72
C LYS A 94 6.78 -10.59 -9.46
N ILE A 95 6.03 -11.48 -8.81
CA ILE A 95 5.46 -12.68 -9.42
C ILE A 95 4.50 -12.28 -10.54
N THR A 96 3.59 -11.34 -10.28
CA THR A 96 2.62 -10.83 -11.26
C THR A 96 3.32 -10.22 -12.48
N THR A 97 4.30 -9.36 -12.27
CA THR A 97 5.12 -8.77 -13.34
C THR A 97 5.82 -9.85 -14.15
N SER A 98 6.45 -10.82 -13.50
CA SER A 98 7.17 -11.90 -14.17
C SER A 98 6.26 -12.79 -15.01
N ARG A 99 5.04 -13.07 -14.52
CA ARG A 99 4.02 -13.82 -15.25
C ARG A 99 3.55 -13.08 -16.50
N LEU A 100 3.24 -11.80 -16.39
CA LEU A 100 2.74 -11.00 -17.49
C LEU A 100 3.82 -10.66 -18.52
N LYS A 101 5.08 -10.43 -18.10
CA LYS A 101 6.21 -10.28 -19.02
C LYS A 101 6.41 -11.49 -19.94
N LYS A 102 6.19 -12.72 -19.43
CA LYS A 102 6.26 -13.96 -20.25
C LYS A 102 5.17 -14.06 -21.32
N GLN A 103 4.17 -13.19 -21.28
CA GLN A 103 3.07 -13.13 -22.24
C GLN A 103 3.17 -11.91 -23.16
N ASP A 104 4.35 -11.30 -23.28
CA ASP A 104 4.62 -10.10 -24.08
C ASP A 104 3.76 -8.88 -23.68
N VAL A 105 3.27 -8.83 -22.44
CA VAL A 105 2.58 -7.66 -21.90
C VAL A 105 3.62 -6.60 -21.55
N LYS A 106 3.37 -5.34 -21.95
CA LYS A 106 4.18 -4.19 -21.54
C LYS A 106 3.93 -3.89 -20.06
N ILE A 107 4.80 -4.42 -19.20
CA ILE A 107 4.69 -4.25 -17.75
C ILE A 107 6.05 -4.06 -17.10
N GLU A 108 6.13 -3.16 -16.13
CA GLU A 108 7.30 -2.90 -15.30
C GLU A 108 6.93 -2.83 -13.82
N ASN A 109 7.84 -3.24 -12.94
CA ASN A 109 7.69 -3.09 -11.49
C ASN A 109 8.80 -2.17 -10.97
N HIS A 110 8.41 -1.15 -10.22
CA HIS A 110 9.27 -0.21 -9.51
C HIS A 110 9.14 -0.47 -8.01
N ILE A 111 10.25 -0.49 -7.28
CA ILE A 111 10.24 -0.72 -5.83
C ILE A 111 10.65 0.57 -5.13
N ILE A 112 9.80 1.00 -4.19
CA ILE A 112 10.10 2.03 -3.21
C ILE A 112 10.75 1.33 -2.01
N GLU A 113 11.94 1.79 -1.63
CA GLU A 113 12.61 1.34 -0.41
C GLU A 113 12.19 2.27 0.74
N SER A 114 11.51 1.74 1.74
CA SER A 114 11.05 2.56 2.86
C SER A 114 10.73 1.70 4.06
N ILE A 115 11.09 2.16 5.25
CA ILE A 115 10.65 1.52 6.50
C ILE A 115 9.17 1.78 6.79
N HIS A 116 8.48 2.63 6.03
CA HIS A 116 7.16 3.10 6.42
C HIS A 116 6.02 2.12 6.16
N GLY A 117 6.29 0.93 5.58
CA GLY A 117 5.26 -0.06 5.27
C GLY A 117 4.32 0.44 4.18
N HIS A 118 3.06 -0.03 4.21
CA HIS A 118 2.05 0.35 3.23
C HIS A 118 1.93 1.86 3.03
N ASP A 119 2.01 2.67 4.08
CA ASP A 119 1.89 4.13 3.96
C ASP A 119 3.06 4.80 3.19
N ALA A 120 4.13 4.07 2.83
CA ALA A 120 5.30 4.64 2.14
C ALA A 120 4.92 5.37 0.85
N PHE A 121 3.92 4.90 0.09
CA PHE A 121 3.49 5.60 -1.13
C PHE A 121 2.84 6.98 -0.86
N LEU A 122 2.49 7.29 0.39
CA LEU A 122 2.00 8.62 0.79
C LEU A 122 3.10 9.51 1.38
N ILE A 123 4.32 8.99 1.54
CA ILE A 123 5.42 9.65 2.26
C ILE A 123 6.64 9.84 1.37
N GLU A 124 7.02 8.80 0.64
CA GLU A 124 8.19 8.71 -0.25
C GLU A 124 7.95 9.45 -1.56
N THR A 125 7.43 10.68 -1.46
CA THR A 125 6.98 11.49 -2.58
C THR A 125 8.09 11.75 -3.60
N LYS A 126 9.35 11.83 -3.15
CA LYS A 126 10.50 11.95 -4.04
C LYS A 126 10.69 10.70 -4.90
N GLN A 127 10.70 9.50 -4.31
CA GLN A 127 10.87 8.23 -5.05
C GLN A 127 9.74 8.05 -6.08
N ILE A 128 8.49 8.35 -5.67
CA ILE A 128 7.33 8.30 -6.56
C ILE A 128 7.44 9.30 -7.70
N SER A 129 7.84 10.54 -7.41
CA SER A 129 8.02 11.57 -8.43
C SER A 129 9.10 11.16 -9.44
N ASP A 130 10.21 10.61 -8.98
CA ASP A 130 11.31 10.14 -9.83
C ASP A 130 10.85 8.99 -10.76
N ILE A 131 9.91 8.15 -10.31
CA ILE A 131 9.26 7.12 -11.13
C ILE A 131 8.30 7.75 -12.16
N PHE A 132 7.40 8.63 -11.72
CA PHE A 132 6.41 9.26 -12.62
C PHE A 132 7.05 10.10 -13.74
N ILE A 133 8.13 10.83 -13.45
CA ILE A 133 8.85 11.61 -14.47
C ILE A 133 9.40 10.71 -15.58
N LYS A 134 9.76 9.46 -15.27
CA LYS A 134 10.26 8.51 -16.26
C LYS A 134 9.13 7.93 -17.13
N ILE A 135 7.97 7.71 -16.52
CA ILE A 135 6.80 7.08 -17.16
C ILE A 135 6.02 8.08 -18.02
N LEU A 136 5.73 9.28 -17.49
CA LEU A 136 4.81 10.26 -18.09
C LEU A 136 5.48 11.24 -19.05
N LYS A 137 6.53 10.81 -19.77
CA LYS A 137 7.24 11.66 -20.72
C LYS A 137 6.35 12.18 -21.85
#